data_AF-A0A094K205-F1
#
_entry.id   AF-A0A094K205-F1
#
_cell.length_a   1.000
_cell.length_b   1.000
_cell.length_c   1.000
_cell.angle_alpha   90.00
_cell.angle_beta   90.00
_cell.angle_gamma   90.00
#
_symmetry.space_group_name_H-M   'P 1'
#
loop_
_entity.id
_entity.type
_entity.pdbx_description
1 polymer ?
#
loop_
_entity_poly.entity_id
_entity_poly.type
_entity_poly.pdbx_seq_one_letter_code
_entity_poly.pdbx_strand_id
1 'polypeptide(L)'
;MFWQMCFWLLAALIILPLPFKLYEYATGKDDSPRIVKIEEMTNALFLGIGLIAFYGFIHQQLFLSKTFWQAWLVIAVVWSILSLFWSPKLNYATQVLGKKGMYIGAIIGVIITLPLLIAVYLYAF
;
A
#
# COMPACT_ATOMS: atom_id res chain seq x y z
N MET A 1 -11.55 -17.31 -6.97
CA MET A 1 -11.94 -16.18 -7.85
C MET A 1 -11.91 -14.83 -7.14
N PHE A 2 -12.67 -14.58 -6.06
CA PHE A 2 -12.64 -13.28 -5.35
C PHE A 2 -11.23 -12.81 -4.96
N TRP A 3 -10.49 -13.64 -4.21
CA TRP A 3 -9.12 -13.33 -3.77
C TRP A 3 -8.15 -13.07 -4.92
N GLN A 4 -8.28 -13.81 -6.03
CA GLN A 4 -7.47 -13.60 -7.23
C GLN A 4 -7.76 -12.24 -7.88
N MET A 5 -9.04 -11.84 -7.96
CA MET A 5 -9.40 -10.52 -8.48
C MET A 5 -8.86 -9.41 -7.58
N CYS A 6 -9.01 -9.54 -6.26
CA CYS A 6 -8.45 -8.57 -5.31
C CYS A 6 -6.93 -8.48 -5.41
N PHE A 7 -6.25 -9.62 -5.53
CA PHE A 7 -4.80 -9.68 -5.70
C PHE A 7 -4.36 -8.93 -6.97
N TRP A 8 -4.95 -9.24 -8.13
CA TRP A 8 -4.57 -8.59 -9.39
C TRP A 8 -4.91 -7.10 -9.41
N LEU A 9 -6.04 -6.69 -8.81
CA LEU A 9 -6.39 -5.28 -8.64
C LEU A 9 -5.34 -4.55 -7.81
N LEU A 10 -4.96 -5.10 -6.65
CA LEU A 10 -3.95 -4.51 -5.78
C LEU A 10 -2.55 -4.51 -6.42
N ALA A 11 -2.17 -5.60 -7.08
CA ALA A 11 -0.92 -5.68 -7.81
C ALA A 11 -0.86 -4.62 -8.91
N ALA A 12 -1.93 -4.43 -9.68
CA ALA A 12 -2.01 -3.38 -10.69
C ALA A 12 -1.89 -1.98 -10.04
N LEU A 13 -2.61 -1.72 -8.95
CA LEU A 13 -2.59 -0.41 -8.27
C LEU A 13 -1.26 -0.09 -7.59
N ILE A 14 -0.50 -1.10 -7.15
CA ILE A 14 0.80 -0.90 -6.49
C ILE A 14 1.93 -0.85 -7.52
N ILE A 15 1.95 -1.79 -8.48
CA ILE A 15 3.10 -2.01 -9.37
C ILE A 15 3.02 -1.13 -10.61
N LEU A 16 1.85 -1.03 -11.25
CA LEU A 16 1.70 -0.32 -12.52
C LEU A 16 2.07 1.17 -12.43
N PRO A 17 1.77 1.90 -11.33
CA PRO A 17 2.17 3.30 -11.22
C PRO A 17 3.68 3.51 -11.02
N LEU A 18 4.43 2.50 -10.58
CA LEU A 18 5.84 2.67 -10.21
C LEU A 18 6.72 3.15 -11.38
N PRO A 19 6.69 2.54 -12.58
CA PRO A 19 7.46 3.04 -13.72
C PRO A 19 7.12 4.48 -14.09
N PHE A 20 5.84 4.85 -14.07
CA PHE A 20 5.40 6.22 -14.37
C PHE A 20 5.89 7.21 -13.33
N LYS A 21 5.75 6.88 -12.03
CA LYS A 21 6.25 7.73 -10.95
C LYS A 21 7.76 7.89 -10.97
N LEU A 22 8.50 6.80 -11.19
CA LEU A 22 9.96 6.86 -11.29
C LEU A 22 10.39 7.75 -12.48
N TYR A 23 9.69 7.66 -13.61
CA TYR A 23 9.93 8.53 -14.76
C TYR A 23 9.65 10.00 -14.45
N GLU A 24 8.53 10.30 -13.78
CA GLU A 24 8.19 11.68 -13.38
C GLU A 24 9.18 12.24 -12.36
N TYR A 25 9.67 11.41 -11.43
CA TYR A 25 10.71 11.78 -10.47
C TYR A 25 12.03 12.08 -11.17
N ALA A 26 12.44 11.25 -12.14
CA ALA A 26 13.69 11.41 -12.87
C ALA A 26 13.66 12.63 -13.82
N THR A 27 12.50 12.92 -14.42
CA THR A 27 12.32 14.06 -15.33
C THR A 27 11.96 15.37 -14.63
N GLY A 28 11.76 15.34 -13.31
CA GLY A 28 11.37 16.53 -12.53
C GLY A 28 9.96 17.02 -12.81
N LYS A 29 9.10 16.20 -13.42
CA LYS A 29 7.70 16.54 -13.73
C LYS A 29 6.77 16.44 -12.52
N ASP A 30 7.20 15.73 -11.49
CA ASP A 30 6.48 15.64 -10.23
C ASP A 30 6.94 16.76 -9.28
N ASP A 31 6.03 17.68 -8.96
CA ASP A 31 6.27 18.83 -8.07
C ASP A 31 6.07 18.51 -6.58
N SER A 32 5.75 17.26 -6.23
CA SER A 32 5.52 16.89 -4.83
C SER A 32 6.81 17.00 -4.00
N PRO A 33 6.68 17.36 -2.70
CA PRO A 33 7.82 17.43 -1.81
C PRO A 33 8.57 16.09 -1.73
N ARG A 34 9.91 16.14 -1.60
CA ARG A 34 10.75 14.94 -1.51
C ARG A 34 10.28 13.96 -0.44
N ILE A 35 9.79 14.46 0.69
CA ILE A 35 9.28 13.61 1.78
C ILE A 35 8.02 12.82 1.38
N VAL A 36 7.15 13.40 0.55
CA VAL A 36 5.98 12.70 0.00
C VAL A 36 6.42 11.59 -0.94
N LYS A 37 7.38 11.86 -1.82
CA LYS A 37 7.93 10.85 -2.75
C LYS A 37 8.53 9.65 -1.99
N ILE A 38 9.29 9.93 -0.93
CA ILE A 38 9.88 8.88 -0.08
C ILE A 38 8.78 8.05 0.59
N GLU A 39 7.76 8.70 1.17
CA GLU A 39 6.63 8.01 1.80
C GLU A 39 5.89 7.13 0.79
N GLU A 40 5.64 7.64 -0.42
CA GLU A 40 4.96 6.90 -1.48
C GLU A 40 5.72 5.66 -1.93
N MET A 41 7.03 5.80 -2.18
CA MET A 41 7.87 4.67 -2.57
C MET A 41 7.99 3.65 -1.43
N THR A 42 8.16 4.11 -0.19
CA THR A 42 8.25 3.23 0.98
C THR A 42 6.95 2.45 1.17
N ASN A 43 5.79 3.12 1.09
CA ASN A 43 4.50 2.45 1.19
C ASN A 43 4.27 1.46 0.04
N ALA A 44 4.62 1.83 -1.20
CA ALA A 44 4.44 0.93 -2.34
C ALA A 44 5.31 -0.33 -2.23
N LEU A 45 6.58 -0.18 -1.85
CA LEU A 45 7.49 -1.32 -1.60
C LEU A 45 7.00 -2.18 -0.44
N PHE A 46 6.59 -1.56 0.66
CA PHE A 46 6.11 -2.27 1.84
C PHE A 46 4.84 -3.08 1.54
N LEU A 47 3.86 -2.48 0.86
CA LEU A 47 2.65 -3.18 0.40
C LEU A 47 2.97 -4.26 -0.66
N GLY A 48 3.97 -4.00 -1.51
CA GLY A 48 4.50 -4.98 -2.47
C GLY A 48 5.02 -6.25 -1.80
N ILE A 49 5.68 -6.13 -0.64
CA ILE A 49 6.08 -7.30 0.18
C ILE A 49 4.83 -8.06 0.66
N GLY A 50 3.79 -7.36 1.08
CA GLY A 50 2.51 -7.98 1.46
C GLY A 50 1.87 -8.77 0.32
N LEU A 51 2.02 -8.34 -0.93
CA LEU A 51 1.51 -9.10 -2.09
C LEU A 51 2.13 -10.50 -2.20
N ILE A 52 3.35 -10.70 -1.71
CA ILE A 52 3.98 -12.03 -1.70
C ILE A 52 3.21 -12.99 -0.79
N ALA A 53 2.85 -12.54 0.42
CA ALA A 53 2.01 -13.32 1.32
C ALA A 53 0.61 -13.54 0.76
N PHE A 54 0.02 -12.54 0.12
CA PHE A 54 -1.28 -12.69 -0.54
C PHE A 54 -1.23 -13.72 -1.70
N TYR A 55 -0.16 -13.70 -2.48
CA TYR A 55 0.06 -14.71 -3.51
C TYR A 55 0.20 -16.12 -2.90
N GLY A 56 0.96 -16.25 -1.82
CA GLY A 56 1.10 -17.49 -1.06
C GLY A 56 -0.22 -18.00 -0.50
N PHE A 57 -1.07 -17.11 0.02
CA PHE A 57 -2.43 -17.42 0.49
C PHE A 57 -3.30 -18.03 -0.61
N ILE A 58 -3.26 -17.45 -1.81
CA ILE A 58 -4.06 -17.93 -2.96
C ILE A 58 -3.61 -19.32 -3.42
N HIS A 59 -2.29 -19.58 -3.40
CA HIS A 59 -1.70 -20.80 -3.93
C HIS A 59 -1.38 -21.85 -2.85
N GLN A 60 -1.77 -21.60 -1.60
CA GLN A 60 -1.49 -22.47 -0.45
C GLN A 60 0.01 -22.79 -0.30
N GLN A 61 0.87 -21.83 -0.63
CA GLN A 61 2.32 -21.96 -0.55
C GLN A 61 2.86 -21.01 0.51
N LEU A 62 3.63 -21.54 1.47
CA LEU A 62 4.32 -20.74 2.47
C LEU A 62 5.64 -20.20 1.91
N PHE A 63 5.72 -18.88 1.77
CA PHE A 63 6.94 -18.13 1.51
C PHE A 63 7.39 -17.54 2.85
N LEU A 64 8.68 -17.59 3.18
CA LEU A 64 9.19 -17.15 4.50
C LEU A 64 8.48 -17.85 5.69
N SER A 65 8.66 -17.34 6.91
CA SER A 65 8.04 -17.93 8.11
C SER A 65 6.72 -17.24 8.46
N LYS A 66 5.82 -17.95 9.16
CA LYS A 66 4.60 -17.35 9.72
C LYS A 66 4.91 -16.12 10.58
N THR A 67 5.93 -16.20 11.43
CA THR A 67 6.39 -15.10 12.30
C THR A 67 6.78 -13.85 11.51
N PHE A 68 7.41 -14.00 10.34
CA PHE A 68 7.73 -12.86 9.47
C PHE A 68 6.46 -12.11 9.04
N TRP A 69 5.42 -12.85 8.62
CA TRP A 69 4.16 -12.24 8.17
C TRP A 69 3.33 -11.66 9.30
N GLN A 70 3.37 -12.28 10.48
CA GLN A 70 2.78 -11.72 11.70
C GLN A 70 3.43 -10.37 12.04
N ALA A 71 4.76 -10.31 12.03
CA ALA A 71 5.50 -9.07 12.27
C ALA A 71 5.20 -8.01 11.20
N TRP A 72 5.20 -8.40 9.91
CA TRP A 72 4.84 -7.52 8.81
C TRP A 72 3.43 -6.94 9.00
N LEU A 73 2.45 -7.76 9.37
CA LEU A 73 1.06 -7.32 9.57
C LEU A 73 0.94 -6.34 10.74
N VAL A 74 1.63 -6.60 11.86
CA VAL A 74 1.66 -5.68 13.00
C VAL A 74 2.26 -4.34 12.58
N ILE A 75 3.39 -4.35 11.85
CA ILE A 75 3.99 -3.13 11.32
C ILE A 75 3.03 -2.41 10.38
N ALA A 76 2.34 -3.13 9.49
CA ALA A 76 1.38 -2.56 8.56
C ALA A 76 0.24 -1.82 9.28
N VAL A 77 -0.31 -2.43 10.33
CA VAL A 77 -1.38 -1.83 11.15
C VAL A 77 -0.87 -0.61 11.91
N VAL A 78 0.26 -0.73 12.60
CA VAL A 78 0.86 0.39 13.36
C VAL A 78 1.19 1.56 12.44
N TRP A 79 1.81 1.29 11.29
CA TRP A 79 2.15 2.31 10.31
C TRP A 79 0.91 2.99 9.74
N SER A 80 -0.15 2.22 9.45
CA SER A 80 -1.43 2.76 8.99
C SER A 80 -2.06 3.70 10.01
N ILE A 81 -2.01 3.35 11.30
CA ILE A 81 -2.52 4.22 12.38
C ILE A 81 -1.68 5.49 12.50
N LEU A 82 -0.35 5.38 12.52
CA LEU A 82 0.55 6.54 12.60
C LEU A 82 0.37 7.50 11.43
N SER A 83 0.10 6.96 10.23
CA SER A 83 -0.11 7.77 9.03
C SER A 83 -1.30 8.72 9.15
N LEU A 84 -2.33 8.40 9.94
CA LEU A 84 -3.49 9.27 10.17
C LEU A 84 -3.13 10.59 10.85
N PHE A 85 -2.03 10.61 11.63
CA PHE A 85 -1.63 11.79 12.39
C PHE A 85 -0.53 12.60 11.70
N TRP A 86 0.36 11.95 10.95
CA TRP A 86 1.57 12.61 10.48
C TRP A 86 1.84 12.50 8.98
N SER A 87 1.06 11.75 8.20
CA SER A 87 1.37 11.49 6.78
C SER A 87 1.57 12.79 5.97
N PRO A 88 2.81 13.07 5.52
CA PRO A 88 3.08 14.16 4.60
C PRO A 88 2.25 14.05 3.31
N LYS A 89 2.00 12.82 2.84
CA LYS A 89 1.15 12.54 1.68
C LYS A 89 -0.30 12.95 1.90
N LEU A 90 -0.91 12.64 3.06
CA LEU A 90 -2.29 13.06 3.33
C LEU A 90 -2.40 14.58 3.47
N ASN A 91 -1.39 15.23 4.04
CA ASN A 91 -1.32 16.69 4.12
C ASN A 91 -1.21 17.31 2.72
N TYR A 92 -0.33 16.80 1.88
CA TYR A 92 -0.17 17.24 0.50
C TYR A 92 -1.45 17.00 -0.33
N ALA A 93 -2.06 15.81 -0.20
CA ALA A 93 -3.33 15.49 -0.86
C ALA A 93 -4.46 16.43 -0.42
N THR A 94 -4.48 16.85 0.85
CA THR A 94 -5.44 17.84 1.35
C THR A 94 -5.26 19.21 0.69
N GLN A 95 -4.01 19.62 0.42
CA GLN A 95 -3.73 20.88 -0.27
C GLN A 95 -4.15 20.84 -1.75
N VAL A 96 -3.94 19.72 -2.43
CA VAL A 96 -4.23 19.57 -3.87
C VAL A 96 -5.72 19.28 -4.15
N LEU A 97 -6.34 18.38 -3.38
CA LEU A 97 -7.70 17.88 -3.63
C LEU A 97 -8.76 18.51 -2.71
N GLY A 98 -8.34 19.28 -1.70
CA GLY A 98 -9.18 19.73 -0.62
C GLY A 98 -9.53 18.61 0.38
N LYS A 99 -10.06 18.99 1.55
CA LYS A 99 -10.39 18.04 2.64
C LYS A 99 -11.32 16.92 2.19
N LYS A 100 -12.40 17.26 1.48
CA LYS A 100 -13.41 16.28 1.04
C LYS A 100 -12.81 15.26 0.06
N GLY A 101 -11.98 15.71 -0.89
CA GLY A 101 -11.31 14.83 -1.84
C GLY A 101 -10.33 13.90 -1.16
N MET A 102 -9.53 14.42 -0.21
CA MET A 102 -8.61 13.61 0.60
C MET A 102 -9.36 12.53 1.38
N TYR A 103 -10.45 12.87 2.08
CA TYR A 103 -11.22 11.88 2.85
C TYR A 103 -11.78 10.75 1.98
N ILE A 104 -12.36 11.09 0.83
CA ILE A 104 -12.89 10.09 -0.11
C ILE A 104 -11.75 9.20 -0.61
N GLY A 105 -10.62 9.78 -1.02
CA GLY A 105 -9.45 9.03 -1.48
C GLY A 105 -8.89 8.10 -0.40
N ALA A 106 -8.82 8.55 0.85
CA ALA A 106 -8.35 7.75 1.97
C ALA A 106 -9.29 6.55 2.24
N ILE A 107 -10.61 6.77 2.26
CA ILE A 107 -11.59 5.70 2.45
C ILE A 107 -11.50 4.66 1.34
N ILE A 108 -11.44 5.11 0.08
CA ILE A 108 -11.28 4.22 -1.07
C ILE A 108 -9.98 3.41 -0.95
N GLY A 109 -8.87 4.07 -0.59
CA GLY A 109 -7.58 3.41 -0.37
C GLY A 109 -7.63 2.32 0.70
N VAL A 110 -8.28 2.59 1.84
CA VAL A 110 -8.48 1.61 2.91
C VAL A 110 -9.31 0.43 2.41
N ILE A 111 -10.45 0.68 1.76
CA ILE A 111 -11.33 -0.40 1.25
C ILE A 111 -10.58 -1.30 0.26
N ILE A 112 -9.80 -0.71 -0.63
CA ILE A 112 -9.03 -1.45 -1.63
C ILE A 112 -7.91 -2.27 -0.99
N THR A 113 -7.27 -1.77 0.08
CA THR A 113 -6.16 -2.45 0.76
C THR A 113 -6.62 -3.48 1.81
N LEU A 114 -7.86 -3.43 2.29
CA LEU A 114 -8.38 -4.39 3.28
C LEU A 114 -8.20 -5.87 2.87
N PRO A 115 -8.51 -6.30 1.62
CA PRO A 115 -8.26 -7.68 1.20
C PRO A 115 -6.82 -8.14 1.38
N LEU A 116 -5.83 -7.25 1.20
CA LEU A 116 -4.42 -7.58 1.43
C LEU A 116 -4.20 -7.93 2.90
N LEU A 117 -4.63 -7.06 3.82
CA LEU A 117 -4.41 -7.26 5.25
C LEU A 117 -5.12 -8.52 5.76
N ILE A 118 -6.34 -8.78 5.29
CA ILE A 118 -7.10 -9.98 5.66
C ILE A 118 -6.41 -11.23 5.11
N ALA A 119 -5.97 -11.22 3.85
CA ALA A 119 -5.26 -12.36 3.27
C ALA A 119 -3.95 -12.66 4.02
N VAL A 120 -3.18 -11.63 4.36
CA VAL A 120 -1.95 -11.79 5.15
C VAL A 120 -2.25 -12.33 6.55
N TYR A 121 -3.33 -11.87 7.19
CA TYR A 121 -3.75 -12.43 8.49
C TYR A 121 -4.06 -13.92 8.38
N LEU A 122 -4.91 -14.33 7.42
CA LEU A 122 -5.27 -15.74 7.19
C LEU A 122 -4.07 -16.61 6.77
N TYR A 123 -3.05 -15.99 6.18
CA TYR A 123 -1.83 -16.66 5.77
C TYR A 123 -0.83 -16.85 6.92
N ALA A 124 -0.79 -15.88 7.84
CA ALA A 124 0.19 -15.81 8.91
C ALA A 124 -0.23 -16.57 10.18
N PHE A 125 -1.53 -16.79 10.39
CA PHE A 125 -2.11 -17.48 11.54
C PHE A 125 -2.74 -18.80 11.09
#